data_AF-X1CK99-F1
#
_entry.id   AF-X1CK99-F1
#
_cell.length_a   1.000
_cell.length_b   1.000
_cell.length_c   1.000
_cell.angle_alpha   90.00
_cell.angle_beta   90.00
_cell.angle_gamma   90.00
#
_symmetry.space_group_name_H-M   'P 1'
#
loop_
_entity.id
_entity.type
_entity.pdbx_description
1 polymer ?
#
loop_
_entity_poly.entity_id
_entity_poly.type
_entity_poly.pdbx_seq_one_letter_code
_entity_poly.pdbx_strand_id
1 'polypeptide(L)'
;MQSYAYGFPRLGRNREYKKIIEGYWNKKISEEELRQGIDKLEGEMLAAYQRYVDKFPVGEMTLYDNMLDTALMLGLYGAKDLDSYYKLCRGKSALEMTKWFNTNYHYLVPQFDSSRPAEAFKINWNKPKEKKDIHRKGIPYLIGPFTFLKLSKGIGREKFGGYLLALAAV
;
A
#
# COMPACT_ATOMS: atom_id res chain seq x y z
N MET A 1 28.16 -12.67 -4.04
CA MET A 1 26.82 -12.98 -3.48
C MET A 1 26.00 -11.70 -3.53
N GLN A 2 24.75 -11.74 -4.00
CA GLN A 2 23.87 -10.57 -4.06
C GLN A 2 22.98 -10.54 -2.82
N SER A 3 22.88 -9.39 -2.17
CA SER A 3 22.15 -9.17 -0.94
C SER A 3 20.82 -8.43 -1.18
N TYR A 4 19.79 -8.82 -0.43
CA TYR A 4 18.43 -8.30 -0.52
C TYR A 4 17.90 -7.99 0.89
N ALA A 5 17.13 -6.91 1.02
CA ALA A 5 16.32 -6.64 2.21
C ALA A 5 14.99 -6.00 1.81
N TYR A 6 13.95 -6.20 2.63
CA TYR A 6 12.61 -5.65 2.46
C TYR A 6 11.91 -5.55 3.82
N GLY A 7 10.79 -4.83 3.90
CA GLY A 7 9.99 -4.70 5.12
C GLY A 7 10.65 -3.84 6.20
N PHE A 8 11.46 -2.85 5.82
CA PHE A 8 12.09 -1.94 6.77
C PHE A 8 11.04 -1.17 7.59
N PRO A 9 11.22 -1.01 8.91
CA PRO A 9 10.24 -0.32 9.76
C PRO A 9 10.00 1.13 9.34
N ARG A 10 8.77 1.44 8.90
CA ARG A 10 8.35 2.79 8.48
C ARG A 10 8.14 3.78 9.62
N LEU A 11 8.16 3.34 10.88
CA LEU A 11 7.80 4.20 12.02
C LEU A 11 8.75 5.38 12.22
N GLY A 12 10.00 5.26 11.76
CA GLY A 12 11.08 6.17 12.12
C GLY A 12 11.61 5.89 13.53
N ARG A 13 12.77 6.46 13.86
CA ARG A 13 13.49 6.18 15.12
C ARG A 13 12.72 6.62 16.37
N ASN A 14 11.92 7.68 16.26
CA ASN A 14 11.14 8.26 17.35
C ASN A 14 9.63 8.29 17.03
N ARG A 15 9.16 7.33 16.21
CA ARG A 15 7.77 7.21 15.75
C ARG A 15 7.26 8.45 15.01
N GLU A 16 8.13 9.09 14.24
CA GLU A 16 7.83 10.25 13.41
C GLU A 16 6.61 9.98 12.52
N TYR A 17 6.54 8.81 11.90
CA TYR A 17 5.40 8.38 11.07
C TYR A 17 4.07 8.54 11.81
N LYS A 18 3.99 8.02 13.04
CA LYS A 18 2.76 8.10 13.84
C LYS A 18 2.41 9.54 14.18
N LYS A 19 3.41 10.35 14.58
CA LYS A 19 3.21 11.76 14.93
C LYS A 19 2.70 12.56 13.74
N ILE A 20 3.25 12.32 12.55
CA ILE A 20 2.86 12.98 11.29
C ILE A 20 1.41 12.61 10.92
N ILE A 21 1.10 11.31 10.86
CA ILE A 21 -0.24 10.82 10.51
C ILE A 21 -1.30 11.32 11.50
N GLU A 22 -1.04 11.21 12.81
CA GLU A 22 -1.97 11.70 13.85
C GLU A 22 -2.07 13.22 13.88
N GLY A 23 -0.99 13.93 13.55
CA GLY A 23 -0.99 15.38 13.38
C GLY A 23 -1.98 15.80 12.31
N TYR A 24 -1.96 15.12 11.16
CA TYR A 24 -2.87 15.40 10.05
C TYR A 24 -4.32 15.09 10.43
N TRP A 25 -4.60 13.93 11.04
CA TRP A 25 -5.95 13.57 11.49
C TRP A 25 -6.55 14.55 12.50
N ASN A 26 -5.71 15.13 13.34
CA ASN A 26 -6.10 16.13 14.33
C ASN A 26 -6.03 17.58 13.80
N LYS A 27 -5.82 17.76 12.47
CA LYS A 27 -5.70 19.07 11.81
C LYS A 27 -4.61 19.98 12.39
N LYS A 28 -3.57 19.38 12.97
CA LYS A 28 -2.40 20.09 13.54
C LYS A 28 -1.33 20.40 12.50
N ILE A 29 -1.32 19.63 11.40
CA ILE A 29 -0.46 19.85 10.24
C ILE A 29 -1.30 19.78 8.98
N SER A 30 -0.84 20.47 7.95
CA SER A 30 -1.38 20.45 6.59
C SER A 30 -1.07 19.14 5.87
N GLU A 31 -1.75 18.92 4.73
CA GLU A 31 -1.44 17.82 3.82
C GLU A 31 -0.01 17.92 3.27
N GLU A 32 0.47 19.13 3.01
CA GLU A 32 1.83 19.35 2.50
C GLU A 32 2.87 18.92 3.53
N GLU A 33 2.71 19.33 4.80
CA GLU A 33 3.58 18.91 5.90
C GLU A 33 3.55 17.38 6.12
N LEU A 34 2.37 16.75 5.96
CA LEU A 34 2.26 15.29 5.98
C LEU A 34 3.12 14.66 4.88
N ARG A 35 2.95 15.10 3.63
CA ARG A 35 3.67 14.55 2.46
C ARG A 35 5.18 14.72 2.60
N GLN A 36 5.64 15.92 2.95
CA GLN A 36 7.05 16.20 3.19
C GLN A 36 7.63 15.34 4.32
N GLY A 37 6.88 15.15 5.41
CA GLY A 37 7.30 14.30 6.52
C GLY A 37 7.44 12.82 6.13
N ILE A 38 6.50 12.31 5.33
CA ILE A 38 6.54 10.93 4.84
C ILE A 38 7.66 10.73 3.81
N ASP A 39 7.85 11.67 2.88
CA ASP A 39 8.94 11.62 1.90
C ASP A 39 10.31 11.67 2.58
N LYS A 40 10.47 12.46 3.65
CA LYS A 40 11.69 12.47 4.46
C LYS A 40 11.97 11.09 5.07
N LEU A 41 10.96 10.46 5.67
CA LEU A 41 11.10 9.13 6.26
C LEU A 41 11.41 8.05 5.21
N GLU A 42 10.80 8.15 4.04
CA GLU A 42 11.12 7.26 2.92
C GLU A 42 12.56 7.46 2.45
N GLY A 43 13.04 8.70 2.36
CA GLY A 43 14.43 9.02 2.02
C GLY A 43 15.44 8.41 3.02
N GLU A 44 15.16 8.51 4.32
CA GLU A 44 15.98 7.90 5.37
C GLU A 44 16.00 6.36 5.28
N MET A 45 14.85 5.75 5.01
CA MET A 45 14.71 4.31 4.79
C MET A 45 15.51 3.85 3.55
N LEU A 46 15.40 4.57 2.43
CA LEU A 46 16.10 4.25 1.19
C LEU A 46 17.62 4.42 1.35
N ALA A 47 18.08 5.45 2.06
CA ALA A 47 19.49 5.64 2.37
C ALA A 47 20.05 4.49 3.23
N ALA A 48 19.26 3.98 4.18
CA ALA A 48 19.65 2.80 4.96
C ALA A 48 19.79 1.56 4.07
N TYR A 49 18.81 1.26 3.21
CA TYR A 49 18.90 0.15 2.27
C TYR A 49 20.14 0.24 1.38
N GLN A 50 20.38 1.40 0.75
CA GLN A 50 21.51 1.62 -0.15
C GLN A 50 22.87 1.42 0.51
N ARG A 51 22.96 1.60 1.83
CA ARG A 51 24.19 1.39 2.60
C ARG A 51 24.49 -0.08 2.86
N TYR A 52 23.48 -0.94 2.95
CA TYR A 52 23.64 -2.30 3.50
C TYR A 52 23.29 -3.43 2.52
N VAL A 53 22.54 -3.19 1.45
CA VAL A 53 22.14 -4.25 0.50
C VAL A 53 22.24 -3.82 -0.96
N ASP A 54 22.46 -4.79 -1.84
CA ASP A 54 22.56 -4.59 -3.30
C ASP A 54 21.20 -4.30 -3.94
N LYS A 55 20.15 -4.92 -3.41
CA LYS A 55 18.78 -4.86 -3.93
C LYS A 55 17.81 -4.53 -2.81
N PHE A 56 16.97 -3.54 -3.07
CA PHE A 56 16.03 -3.01 -2.10
C PHE A 56 14.73 -2.57 -2.76
N PRO A 57 13.62 -2.59 -2.00
CA PRO A 57 12.32 -2.21 -2.51
C PRO A 57 12.14 -0.69 -2.62
N VAL A 58 11.28 -0.28 -3.54
CA VAL A 58 10.78 1.09 -3.67
C VAL A 58 9.26 1.07 -3.75
N GLY A 59 8.60 2.06 -3.14
CA GLY A 59 7.14 2.07 -3.00
C GLY A 59 6.61 1.29 -1.79
N GLU A 60 7.47 0.90 -0.84
CA GLU A 60 7.06 0.24 0.42
C GLU A 60 6.37 1.18 1.42
N MET A 61 6.69 2.48 1.36
CA MET A 61 6.08 3.48 2.24
C MET A 61 4.60 3.63 1.88
N THR A 62 3.74 3.62 2.89
CA THR A 62 2.28 3.76 2.79
C THR A 62 1.81 4.75 3.84
N LEU A 63 0.66 5.40 3.61
CA LEU A 63 0.03 6.26 4.60
C LEU A 63 -0.85 5.49 5.59
N TYR A 64 -1.09 4.20 5.36
CA TYR A 64 -1.82 3.36 6.31
C TYR A 64 -1.47 1.87 6.13
N ASP A 65 -1.79 1.32 4.96
CA ASP A 65 -1.70 -0.12 4.69
C ASP A 65 -1.45 -0.43 3.20
N ASN A 66 -0.51 -1.34 2.94
CA ASN A 66 -0.12 -1.71 1.57
C ASN A 66 -1.20 -2.53 0.83
N MET A 67 -2.09 -3.25 1.54
CA MET A 67 -3.23 -3.92 0.90
C MET A 67 -4.26 -2.90 0.40
N LEU A 68 -4.54 -1.85 1.17
CA LEU A 68 -5.38 -0.73 0.69
C LEU A 68 -4.74 0.00 -0.49
N ASP A 69 -3.43 0.30 -0.43
CA ASP A 69 -2.72 0.92 -1.56
C ASP A 69 -2.84 0.09 -2.84
N THR A 70 -2.72 -1.24 -2.72
CA THR A 70 -2.90 -2.18 -3.84
C THR A 70 -4.34 -2.14 -4.37
N ALA A 71 -5.34 -2.10 -3.47
CA ALA A 71 -6.74 -2.01 -3.86
C ALA A 71 -7.08 -0.70 -4.60
N LEU A 72 -6.49 0.42 -4.18
CA LEU A 72 -6.63 1.72 -4.86
C LEU A 72 -5.93 1.73 -6.21
N MET A 73 -4.70 1.20 -6.29
CA MET A 73 -3.96 1.04 -7.53
C MET A 73 -4.78 0.28 -8.58
N LEU A 74 -5.43 -0.82 -8.18
CA LEU A 74 -6.24 -1.68 -9.06
C LEU A 74 -7.66 -1.16 -9.31
N GLY A 75 -7.99 0.03 -8.80
CA GLY A 75 -9.29 0.67 -8.98
C GLY A 75 -10.45 -0.06 -8.29
N LEU A 76 -10.18 -0.76 -7.19
CA LEU A 76 -11.24 -1.34 -6.37
C LEU A 76 -12.03 -0.24 -5.64
N TYR A 77 -11.33 0.80 -5.21
CA TYR A 77 -11.89 1.97 -4.55
C TYR A 77 -11.48 3.26 -5.29
N GLY A 78 -12.30 4.30 -5.17
CA GLY A 78 -12.02 5.63 -5.70
C GLY A 78 -11.74 6.63 -4.59
N ALA A 79 -10.50 6.71 -4.12
CA ALA A 79 -10.04 7.81 -3.26
C ALA A 79 -9.36 8.87 -4.12
N LYS A 80 -9.88 10.10 -4.11
CA LYS A 80 -9.35 11.22 -4.91
C LYS A 80 -8.43 12.13 -4.10
N ASP A 81 -8.52 12.04 -2.78
CA ASP A 81 -7.81 12.88 -1.82
C ASP A 81 -7.52 12.09 -0.53
N LEU A 82 -6.79 12.69 0.40
CA LEU A 82 -6.44 12.05 1.66
C LEU A 82 -7.64 11.83 2.58
N ASP A 83 -8.68 12.66 2.52
CA ASP A 83 -9.87 12.49 3.35
C ASP A 83 -10.64 11.23 2.94
N SER A 84 -10.88 11.04 1.63
CA SER A 84 -11.48 9.83 1.07
C SER A 84 -10.61 8.59 1.28
N TYR A 85 -9.28 8.72 1.24
CA TYR A 85 -8.35 7.64 1.62
C TYR A 85 -8.53 7.24 3.10
N TYR A 86 -8.50 8.20 4.03
CA TYR A 86 -8.60 7.89 5.46
C TYR A 86 -10.02 7.45 5.88
N LYS A 87 -11.07 7.80 5.14
CA LYS A 87 -12.42 7.22 5.32
C LYS A 87 -12.44 5.70 5.14
N LEU A 88 -11.62 5.15 4.25
CA LEU A 88 -11.44 3.70 4.09
C LEU A 88 -10.59 3.09 5.21
N CYS A 89 -9.71 3.89 5.83
CA CYS A 89 -8.79 3.42 6.86
C CYS A 89 -9.38 3.41 8.27
N ARG A 90 -10.26 4.37 8.59
CA ARG A 90 -10.74 4.60 9.96
C ARG A 90 -12.10 5.27 10.00
N GLY A 91 -12.82 5.06 11.10
CA GLY A 91 -14.14 5.62 11.33
C GLY A 91 -15.27 4.69 10.87
N LYS A 92 -16.47 5.25 10.71
CA LYS A 92 -17.71 4.47 10.51
C LYS A 92 -17.75 3.68 9.20
N SER A 93 -17.10 4.19 8.15
CA SER A 93 -17.07 3.58 6.81
C SER A 93 -15.73 2.88 6.51
N ALA A 94 -14.93 2.61 7.55
CA ALA A 94 -13.64 1.95 7.39
C ALA A 94 -13.82 0.51 6.89
N LEU A 95 -12.82 0.05 6.14
CA LEU A 95 -12.71 -1.35 5.79
C LEU A 95 -12.42 -2.19 7.05
N GLU A 96 -12.82 -3.45 6.99
CA GLU A 96 -12.51 -4.41 8.04
C GLU A 96 -10.99 -4.56 8.20
N MET A 97 -10.52 -4.56 9.45
CA MET A 97 -9.14 -4.87 9.78
C MET A 97 -9.01 -6.31 10.29
N THR A 98 -8.01 -7.04 9.80
CA THR A 98 -7.68 -8.37 10.31
C THR A 98 -6.17 -8.58 10.35
N LYS A 99 -5.71 -9.63 11.02
CA LYS A 99 -4.29 -9.94 11.14
C LYS A 99 -3.69 -10.29 9.78
N TRP A 100 -2.52 -9.74 9.50
CA TRP A 100 -1.70 -10.15 8.37
C TRP A 100 -1.04 -11.49 8.70
N PHE A 101 -1.63 -12.56 8.18
CA PHE A 101 -1.23 -13.94 8.47
C PHE A 101 -1.18 -14.20 9.99
N ASN A 102 -0.12 -14.84 10.47
CA ASN A 102 0.14 -15.13 11.87
C ASN A 102 0.94 -14.03 12.59
N THR A 103 0.97 -12.81 12.06
CA THR A 103 1.70 -11.67 12.66
C THR A 103 0.80 -10.79 13.53
N ASN A 104 1.40 -9.80 14.20
CA ASN A 104 0.67 -8.75 14.92
C ASN A 104 0.36 -7.53 14.05
N TYR A 105 0.84 -7.49 12.79
CA TYR A 105 0.42 -6.46 11.84
C TYR A 105 -1.02 -6.72 11.41
N HIS A 106 -1.82 -5.66 11.24
CA HIS A 106 -3.18 -5.75 10.75
C HIS A 106 -3.28 -5.00 9.43
N TYR A 107 -4.01 -5.59 8.47
CA TYR A 107 -4.24 -5.00 7.16
C TYR A 107 -5.74 -4.72 6.95
N LEU A 108 -6.06 -3.84 6.00
CA LEU A 108 -7.43 -3.54 5.60
C LEU A 108 -7.87 -4.52 4.53
N VAL A 109 -8.93 -5.29 4.82
CA VAL A 109 -9.45 -6.34 3.94
C VAL A 109 -10.16 -5.70 2.74
N PRO A 110 -9.64 -5.86 1.51
CA PRO A 110 -10.36 -5.39 0.33
C PRO A 110 -11.64 -6.21 0.14
N GLN A 111 -12.71 -5.52 -0.25
CA GLN A 111 -14.04 -6.10 -0.44
C GLN A 111 -14.46 -5.97 -1.90
N PHE A 112 -14.76 -7.12 -2.51
CA PHE A 112 -15.27 -7.20 -3.86
C PHE A 112 -16.79 -7.27 -3.85
N ASP A 113 -17.41 -6.49 -4.72
CA ASP A 113 -18.83 -6.64 -5.03
C ASP A 113 -19.01 -7.89 -5.90
N SER A 114 -20.01 -8.72 -5.58
CA SER A 114 -20.38 -9.91 -6.35
C SER A 114 -20.75 -9.62 -7.81
N SER A 115 -21.17 -8.39 -8.13
CA SER A 115 -21.51 -7.92 -9.48
C SER A 115 -20.31 -7.39 -10.27
N ARG A 116 -19.14 -7.19 -9.62
CA ARG A 116 -17.96 -6.67 -10.30
C ARG A 116 -17.51 -7.64 -11.42
N PRO A 117 -17.27 -7.16 -12.65
CA PRO A 117 -16.70 -7.98 -13.72
C PRO A 117 -15.17 -8.08 -13.57
N ALA A 118 -14.57 -9.13 -14.15
CA ALA A 118 -13.12 -9.36 -14.03
C ALA A 118 -12.30 -8.32 -14.79
N GLU A 119 -12.86 -7.81 -15.87
CA GLU A 119 -12.30 -6.79 -16.75
C GLU A 119 -12.33 -5.38 -16.11
N ALA A 120 -12.82 -5.25 -14.87
CA ALA A 120 -12.91 -3.98 -14.16
C ALA A 120 -11.59 -3.51 -13.53
N PHE A 121 -10.51 -4.30 -13.58
CA PHE A 121 -9.22 -3.86 -13.07
C PHE A 121 -8.60 -2.84 -14.01
N LYS A 122 -8.23 -1.69 -13.45
CA LYS A 122 -7.52 -0.62 -14.15
C LYS A 122 -6.49 -0.02 -13.20
N ILE A 123 -5.30 0.27 -13.72
CA ILE A 123 -4.29 0.99 -12.96
C ILE A 123 -4.69 2.46 -12.86
N ASN A 124 -5.30 2.84 -11.73
CA ASN A 124 -5.71 4.22 -11.48
C ASN A 124 -4.53 5.08 -10.97
N TRP A 125 -3.61 4.46 -10.25
CA TRP A 125 -2.41 5.09 -9.71
C TRP A 125 -1.34 4.01 -9.52
N ASN A 126 -0.08 4.27 -9.89
CA ASN A 126 0.98 3.27 -9.83
C ASN A 126 2.19 3.76 -9.03
N LYS A 127 2.02 3.87 -7.70
CA LYS A 127 3.08 4.22 -6.75
C LYS A 127 4.39 3.44 -6.97
N PRO A 128 4.38 2.11 -7.12
CA PRO A 128 5.63 1.36 -7.23
C PRO A 128 6.37 1.68 -8.54
N LYS A 129 5.64 1.91 -9.64
CA LYS A 129 6.24 2.40 -10.90
C LYS A 129 6.81 3.81 -10.75
N GLU A 130 6.04 4.75 -10.19
CA GLU A 130 6.51 6.13 -9.96
C GLU A 130 7.81 6.15 -9.14
N LYS A 131 7.85 5.40 -8.04
CA LYS A 131 9.05 5.31 -7.20
C LYS A 131 10.20 4.59 -7.90
N LYS A 132 9.93 3.63 -8.79
CA LYS A 132 10.95 2.98 -9.63
C LYS A 132 11.54 3.92 -10.69
N ASP A 133 10.72 4.78 -11.28
CA ASP A 133 11.16 5.75 -12.28
C ASP A 133 12.12 6.78 -11.65
N ILE A 134 11.88 7.15 -10.39
CA ILE A 134 12.77 8.01 -9.57
C ILE A 134 14.01 7.24 -9.09
N HIS A 135 13.82 6.06 -8.50
CA HIS A 135 14.88 5.24 -7.92
C HIS A 135 15.19 4.04 -8.81
N ARG A 136 15.85 4.30 -9.95
CA ARG A 136 16.10 3.30 -11.01
C ARG A 136 16.83 2.03 -10.57
N LYS A 137 17.56 2.03 -9.44
CA LYS A 137 18.22 0.84 -8.89
C LYS A 137 17.31 -0.02 -8.00
N GLY A 138 16.23 0.54 -7.47
CA GLY A 138 15.28 -0.16 -6.62
C GLY A 138 14.40 -1.16 -7.37
N ILE A 139 13.74 -2.03 -6.62
CA ILE A 139 12.78 -3.02 -7.11
C ILE A 139 11.38 -2.59 -6.66
N PRO A 140 10.38 -2.46 -7.55
CA PRO A 140 9.02 -2.11 -7.15
C PRO A 140 8.48 -3.10 -6.11
N TYR A 141 7.98 -2.59 -4.98
CA TYR A 141 7.29 -3.40 -3.99
C TYR A 141 5.81 -3.52 -4.32
N LEU A 142 5.33 -4.75 -4.45
CA LEU A 142 3.96 -5.08 -4.84
C LEU A 142 3.45 -6.27 -4.04
N ILE A 143 2.16 -6.27 -3.74
CA ILE A 143 1.47 -7.47 -3.28
C ILE A 143 1.06 -8.28 -4.51
N GLY A 144 1.50 -9.54 -4.57
CA GLY A 144 1.21 -10.41 -5.70
C GLY A 144 -0.30 -10.64 -5.89
N PRO A 145 -0.78 -10.82 -7.13
CA PRO A 145 -2.21 -10.85 -7.45
C PRO A 145 -2.94 -12.01 -6.76
N PHE A 146 -2.31 -13.18 -6.65
CA PHE A 146 -2.87 -14.30 -5.90
C PHE A 146 -3.10 -13.96 -4.43
N THR A 147 -2.09 -13.42 -3.75
CA THR A 147 -2.17 -13.01 -2.34
C THR A 147 -3.22 -11.94 -2.14
N PHE A 148 -3.25 -10.93 -3.01
CA PHE A 148 -4.24 -9.85 -2.97
C PHE A 148 -5.67 -10.41 -3.04
N LEU A 149 -5.98 -11.26 -4.01
CA LEU A 149 -7.30 -11.90 -4.12
C LEU A 149 -7.60 -12.82 -2.94
N LYS A 150 -6.63 -13.63 -2.52
CA LYS A 150 -6.83 -14.61 -1.44
C LYS A 150 -7.11 -13.97 -0.08
N LEU A 151 -6.55 -12.79 0.15
CA LEU A 151 -6.72 -12.00 1.37
C LEU A 151 -7.87 -10.97 1.27
N SER A 152 -8.58 -10.95 0.14
CA SER A 152 -9.78 -10.13 -0.06
C SER A 152 -11.06 -10.94 0.22
N LYS A 153 -12.17 -10.23 0.44
CA LYS A 153 -13.51 -10.82 0.62
C LYS A 153 -14.41 -10.56 -0.59
N GLY A 154 -15.49 -11.33 -0.69
CA GLY A 154 -16.51 -11.15 -1.74
C GLY A 154 -16.18 -11.80 -3.09
N ILE A 155 -15.08 -12.58 -3.16
CA ILE A 155 -14.69 -13.31 -4.36
C ILE A 155 -15.22 -14.74 -4.29
N GLY A 156 -16.21 -15.07 -5.13
CA GLY A 156 -16.68 -16.44 -5.29
C GLY A 156 -15.64 -17.33 -5.98
N ARG A 157 -15.65 -18.64 -5.66
CA ARG A 157 -14.69 -19.63 -6.18
C ARG A 157 -14.63 -19.64 -7.71
N GLU A 158 -15.78 -19.57 -8.37
CA GLU A 158 -15.90 -19.54 -9.84
C GLU A 158 -15.26 -18.29 -10.48
N LYS A 159 -15.25 -17.16 -9.76
CA LYS A 159 -14.69 -15.89 -10.26
C LYS A 159 -13.19 -15.75 -10.00
N PHE A 160 -12.63 -16.52 -9.07
CA PHE A 160 -11.23 -16.36 -8.64
C PHE A 160 -10.24 -16.52 -9.80
N GLY A 161 -10.43 -17.55 -10.64
CA GLY A 161 -9.56 -17.78 -11.80
C GLY A 161 -9.62 -16.63 -12.81
N GLY A 162 -10.84 -16.15 -13.11
CA GLY A 162 -11.03 -14.99 -13.99
C GLY A 162 -10.38 -13.72 -13.46
N TYR A 163 -10.53 -13.42 -12.17
CA TYR A 163 -9.86 -12.27 -11.55
C TYR A 163 -8.35 -12.40 -11.54
N LEU A 164 -7.81 -13.60 -11.31
CA LEU A 164 -6.36 -13.81 -11.31
C LEU A 164 -5.76 -13.56 -12.69
N LEU A 165 -6.40 -14.07 -13.75
CA LEU A 165 -5.98 -13.83 -15.13
C LEU A 165 -6.10 -12.35 -15.51
N ALA A 166 -7.21 -11.71 -15.14
CA ALA A 166 -7.41 -10.29 -15.41
C ALA A 166 -6.36 -9.41 -14.71
N LEU A 167 -6.02 -9.69 -13.45
CA LEU A 167 -4.96 -8.97 -12.74
C LEU A 167 -3.57 -9.18 -13.34
N ALA A 168 -3.29 -10.35 -13.91
CA ALA A 168 -2.00 -10.62 -14.56
C ALA A 168 -1.84 -9.91 -15.91
N ALA A 169 -2.95 -9.46 -16.51
CA ALA A 169 -3.00 -8.80 -17.81
C ALA A 169 -2.95 -7.26 -17.72
N VAL A 170 -3.00 -6.70 -16.52
CA VAL A 170 -3.03 -5.26 -16.22
C VAL A 170 -1.68 -4.79 -15.71
#